data_AF-A0A1B0ZLQ6-F1
#
_entry.id   AF-A0A1B0ZLQ6-F1
#
_cell.length_a   1.000
_cell.length_b   1.000
_cell.length_c   1.000
_cell.angle_alpha   90.00
_cell.angle_beta   90.00
_cell.angle_gamma   90.00
#
_symmetry.space_group_name_H-M   'P 1'
#
loop_
_entity.id
_entity.type
_entity.pdbx_description
1 polymer ?
#
loop_
_entity_poly.entity_id
_entity_poly.type
_entity_poly.pdbx_seq_one_letter_code
_entity_poly.pdbx_strand_id
1 'polypeptide(L)'
;MIKSLTPIALAAMIATTAPLHAQETQNSGGEAVAPSADQMLDLGQPVDDGTPAIGDRYAKETHGDWDLACIKTETETDPCSLLQILTAPDGNPMAEVSLFRIDQTGGQAVAGATVIVPLETLLPAALTISVDGAPSKRYNYSFCNPLGCVAQIGFTQGDIDAFKKGTEATLSLRPAPAPDQLIELKMSLKGFTAGYNVVDVVSQ
;
A
#
# COMPACT_ATOMS: atom_id res chain seq x y z
N MET A 1 -55.71 -26.05 25.55
CA MET A 1 -55.55 -27.48 25.20
C MET A 1 -54.06 -27.69 24.92
N ILE A 2 -53.31 -28.25 25.88
CA ILE A 2 -52.63 -29.58 25.81
C ILE A 2 -51.33 -29.51 24.98
N LYS A 3 -50.10 -29.92 25.37
CA LYS A 3 -49.36 -30.47 26.54
C LYS A 3 -47.87 -30.40 26.11
N SER A 4 -46.91 -29.83 26.85
CA SER A 4 -45.98 -30.46 27.81
C SER A 4 -45.28 -31.78 27.40
N LEU A 5 -43.92 -31.81 27.50
CA LEU A 5 -43.03 -32.81 28.17
C LEU A 5 -41.73 -33.21 27.40
N THR A 6 -40.60 -32.60 27.79
CA THR A 6 -39.28 -33.10 28.31
C THR A 6 -38.88 -34.62 28.20
N PRO A 7 -37.67 -35.08 28.66
CA PRO A 7 -36.25 -34.92 28.25
C PRO A 7 -35.52 -36.29 28.05
N ILE A 8 -34.24 -36.33 27.65
CA ILE A 8 -33.32 -37.42 28.06
C ILE A 8 -31.94 -36.84 28.43
N ALA A 9 -31.54 -37.15 29.67
CA ALA A 9 -30.24 -36.92 30.26
C ALA A 9 -29.33 -38.13 30.04
N LEU A 10 -28.00 -37.91 30.01
CA LEU A 10 -27.07 -38.92 30.52
C LEU A 10 -25.83 -38.26 31.13
N ALA A 11 -25.61 -38.58 32.40
CA ALA A 11 -24.50 -38.17 33.24
C ALA A 11 -23.45 -39.29 33.34
N ALA A 12 -22.18 -38.93 33.51
CA ALA A 12 -21.12 -39.80 34.04
C ALA A 12 -20.06 -38.89 34.70
N MET A 13 -20.18 -38.60 36.00
CA MET A 13 -19.57 -39.27 37.16
C MET A 13 -18.04 -39.19 37.24
N ILE A 14 -17.60 -38.40 38.23
CA ILE A 14 -16.26 -38.20 38.78
C ILE A 14 -16.12 -39.08 40.03
N ALA A 15 -15.04 -39.85 40.15
CA ALA A 15 -14.45 -40.47 41.37
C ALA A 15 -13.43 -41.53 40.88
N THR A 16 -12.22 -41.77 41.42
CA THR A 16 -11.57 -41.48 42.70
C THR A 16 -10.09 -41.94 42.64
N THR A 17 -9.22 -41.23 43.37
CA THR A 17 -8.05 -41.69 44.18
C THR A 17 -6.91 -42.55 43.60
N ALA A 18 -5.66 -42.04 43.71
CA ALA A 18 -4.47 -42.59 44.43
C ALA A 18 -3.15 -41.99 43.85
N PRO A 19 -1.97 -42.08 44.51
CA PRO A 19 -1.63 -42.16 45.93
C PRO A 19 -0.73 -40.98 46.38
N LEU A 20 -0.66 -40.77 47.70
CA LEU A 20 0.34 -39.95 48.36
C LEU A 20 1.68 -40.73 48.34
N HIS A 21 2.64 -40.32 47.52
CA HIS A 21 4.03 -40.77 47.65
C HIS A 21 4.88 -39.65 48.25
N ALA A 22 5.24 -39.84 49.52
CA ALA A 22 6.44 -39.25 50.09
C ALA A 22 7.64 -39.91 49.39
N GLN A 23 8.43 -39.13 48.67
CA GLN A 23 9.71 -39.60 48.13
C GLN A 23 10.82 -38.70 48.63
N GLU A 24 11.80 -39.36 49.23
CA GLU A 24 12.92 -38.83 49.98
C GLU A 24 13.77 -37.89 49.14
N THR A 25 14.32 -36.88 49.82
CA THR A 25 15.41 -36.04 49.33
C THR A 25 16.58 -36.90 48.85
N GLN A 26 16.67 -37.14 47.54
CA GLN A 26 17.92 -37.53 46.91
C GLN A 26 18.54 -36.29 46.25
N ASN A 27 19.46 -35.72 47.02
CA ASN A 27 20.44 -34.76 46.59
C ASN A 27 21.38 -35.41 45.56
N SER A 28 20.98 -35.39 44.28
CA SER A 28 21.86 -35.67 43.16
C SER A 28 22.28 -34.33 42.56
N GLY A 29 23.47 -33.88 42.96
CA GLY A 29 24.14 -32.70 42.43
C GLY A 29 24.49 -32.86 40.96
N GLY A 30 23.52 -32.58 40.09
CA GLY A 30 23.80 -31.95 38.81
C GLY A 30 23.74 -30.45 39.03
N GLU A 31 24.85 -29.74 38.77
CA GLU A 31 24.82 -28.28 38.67
C GLU A 31 23.75 -27.90 37.65
N ALA A 32 22.59 -27.48 38.16
CA ALA A 32 21.65 -26.71 37.39
C ALA A 32 22.42 -25.47 36.94
N VAL A 33 22.84 -25.45 35.67
CA VAL A 33 23.34 -24.25 35.04
C VAL A 33 22.22 -23.24 35.18
N ALA A 34 22.36 -22.34 36.15
CA ALA A 34 21.42 -21.25 36.34
C ALA A 34 21.34 -20.54 34.99
N PRO A 35 20.12 -20.29 34.45
CA PRO A 35 20.00 -19.57 33.21
C PRO A 35 20.78 -18.27 33.35
N SER A 36 21.72 -18.01 32.43
CA SER A 36 22.57 -16.83 32.53
C SER A 36 21.69 -15.58 32.49
N ALA A 37 22.13 -14.49 33.12
CA ALA A 37 21.36 -13.23 33.10
C ALA A 37 21.00 -12.81 31.66
N ASP A 38 21.84 -13.15 30.68
CA ASP A 38 21.63 -12.93 29.25
C ASP A 38 20.41 -13.67 28.67
N GLN A 39 19.94 -14.75 29.31
CA GLN A 39 18.74 -15.48 28.90
C GLN A 39 17.45 -14.87 29.46
N MET A 40 17.56 -13.99 30.45
CA MET A 40 16.41 -13.35 31.11
C MET A 40 16.29 -11.86 30.78
N LEU A 41 17.31 -11.28 30.16
CA LEU A 41 17.37 -9.88 29.79
C LEU A 41 17.31 -9.73 28.28
N ASP A 42 16.44 -8.86 27.80
CA ASP A 42 16.41 -8.45 26.40
C ASP A 42 17.67 -7.64 26.09
N LEU A 43 18.55 -8.21 25.27
CA LEU A 43 19.82 -7.58 24.88
C LEU A 43 19.65 -6.53 23.78
N GLY A 44 18.40 -6.24 23.38
CA GLY A 44 18.10 -5.45 22.21
C GLY A 44 18.40 -6.24 20.94
N GLN A 45 17.81 -5.80 19.83
CA GLN A 45 18.19 -6.24 18.49
C GLN A 45 18.81 -5.05 17.77
N PRO A 46 19.81 -5.27 16.90
CA PRO A 46 20.25 -4.23 15.98
C PRO A 46 19.04 -3.66 15.25
N VAL A 47 18.87 -2.34 15.33
CA VAL A 47 17.87 -1.63 14.54
C VAL A 47 18.47 -1.43 13.15
N ASP A 48 17.67 -1.72 12.12
CA ASP A 48 18.00 -1.41 10.73
C ASP A 48 18.54 0.02 10.63
N ASP A 49 19.67 0.20 9.94
CA ASP A 49 20.35 1.48 9.81
C ASP A 49 19.62 2.44 8.84
N GLY A 50 18.50 1.99 8.27
CA GLY A 50 17.68 2.76 7.34
C GLY A 50 18.21 2.70 5.92
N THR A 51 19.14 1.80 5.63
CA THR A 51 19.53 1.50 4.24
C THR A 51 18.45 0.67 3.57
N PRO A 52 17.91 1.10 2.42
CA PRO A 52 16.89 0.33 1.71
C PRO A 52 17.44 -1.06 1.35
N ALA A 53 16.72 -2.12 1.71
CA ALA A 53 17.03 -3.48 1.27
C ALA A 53 16.54 -3.71 -0.17
N ILE A 54 17.05 -4.74 -0.84
CA ILE A 54 16.58 -5.09 -2.19
C ILE A 54 15.06 -5.32 -2.17
N GLY A 55 14.34 -4.61 -3.04
CA GLY A 55 12.88 -4.60 -3.12
C GLY A 55 12.22 -3.45 -2.38
N ASP A 56 12.93 -2.76 -1.48
CA ASP A 56 12.37 -1.62 -0.75
C ASP A 56 12.22 -0.39 -1.65
N ARG A 57 11.12 0.32 -1.48
CA ARG A 57 10.92 1.64 -2.07
C ARG A 57 11.51 2.71 -1.16
N TYR A 58 12.25 3.66 -1.73
CA TYR A 58 12.78 4.82 -1.01
C TYR A 58 12.61 6.11 -1.83
N ALA A 59 12.46 7.25 -1.14
CA ALA A 59 12.47 8.56 -1.77
C ALA A 59 13.92 9.00 -2.03
N LYS A 60 14.28 9.21 -3.29
CA LYS A 60 15.62 9.63 -3.71
C LYS A 60 15.76 11.15 -3.69
N GLU A 61 14.77 11.84 -4.24
CA GLU A 61 14.72 13.31 -4.37
C GLU A 61 13.26 13.78 -4.27
N THR A 62 13.05 15.07 -3.95
CA THR A 62 11.72 15.71 -3.96
C THR A 62 11.75 16.94 -4.87
N HIS A 63 10.74 17.07 -5.72
CA HIS A 63 10.54 18.18 -6.65
C HIS A 63 9.19 18.84 -6.39
N GLY A 64 9.19 19.92 -5.61
CA GLY A 64 7.96 20.59 -5.20
C GLY A 64 7.13 19.63 -4.34
N ASP A 65 5.97 19.23 -4.86
CA ASP A 65 5.04 18.34 -4.14
C ASP A 65 5.11 16.88 -4.66
N TRP A 66 6.14 16.55 -5.46
CA TRP A 66 6.37 15.22 -6.03
C TRP A 66 7.65 14.59 -5.49
N ASP A 67 7.62 13.29 -5.22
CA ASP A 67 8.79 12.51 -4.86
C ASP A 67 9.30 11.69 -6.04
N LEU A 68 10.61 11.65 -6.23
CA LEU A 68 11.27 10.68 -7.08
C LEU A 68 11.50 9.42 -6.22
N ALA A 69 10.56 8.48 -6.30
CA ALA A 69 10.58 7.25 -5.53
C ALA A 69 11.18 6.10 -6.34
N CYS A 70 12.25 5.50 -5.82
CA CYS A 70 12.99 4.42 -6.47
C CYS A 70 12.82 3.10 -5.72
N ILE A 71 13.00 1.98 -6.42
CA ILE A 71 12.99 0.65 -5.81
C ILE A 71 14.41 0.14 -5.80
N LYS A 72 14.92 -0.23 -4.63
CA LYS A 72 16.27 -0.76 -4.51
C LYS A 72 16.39 -2.10 -5.23
N THR A 73 17.38 -2.21 -6.10
CA THR A 73 17.68 -3.42 -6.87
C THR A 73 19.11 -3.89 -6.64
N GLU A 74 19.46 -5.04 -7.22
CA GLU A 74 20.84 -5.50 -7.32
C GLU A 74 21.66 -4.69 -8.34
N THR A 75 21.02 -3.85 -9.14
CA THR A 75 21.69 -3.05 -10.17
C THR A 75 22.26 -1.75 -9.59
N GLU A 76 23.21 -1.14 -10.32
CA GLU A 76 23.79 0.15 -9.92
C GLU A 76 22.80 1.30 -10.04
N THR A 77 21.81 1.19 -10.94
CA THR A 77 20.80 2.22 -11.19
C THR A 77 19.41 1.69 -10.91
N ASP A 78 18.86 2.09 -9.76
CA ASP A 78 17.52 1.70 -9.33
C ASP A 78 16.42 2.36 -10.18
N PRO A 79 15.35 1.62 -10.56
CA PRO A 79 14.23 2.17 -11.28
C PRO A 79 13.43 3.14 -10.41
N CYS A 80 13.19 4.34 -10.92
CA CYS A 80 12.52 5.45 -10.24
C CYS A 80 11.21 5.84 -10.94
N SER A 81 10.22 6.20 -10.12
CA SER A 81 8.93 6.75 -10.55
C SER A 81 8.68 8.08 -9.87
N LEU A 82 7.98 8.97 -10.55
CA LEU A 82 7.54 10.24 -10.00
C LEU A 82 6.21 10.00 -9.28
N LEU A 83 6.17 10.24 -7.98
CA LEU A 83 5.10 9.81 -7.09
C LEU A 83 4.47 11.00 -6.36
N GLN A 84 3.15 10.95 -6.21
CA GLN A 84 2.42 11.83 -5.30
C GLN A 84 1.30 11.05 -4.61
N ILE A 85 1.20 11.22 -3.29
CA ILE A 85 0.07 10.73 -2.50
C ILE A 85 -0.98 11.83 -2.44
N LEU A 86 -2.21 11.51 -2.86
CA LEU A 86 -3.34 12.42 -2.81
C LEU A 86 -4.16 12.13 -1.56
N THR A 87 -4.51 13.19 -0.83
CA THR A 87 -5.26 13.10 0.41
C THR A 87 -6.70 13.58 0.22
N ALA A 88 -7.62 13.01 1.00
CA ALA A 88 -8.95 13.57 1.19
C ALA A 88 -8.89 14.90 1.97
N PRO A 89 -9.99 15.68 1.99
CA PRO A 89 -10.06 16.93 2.76
C PRO A 89 -9.77 16.79 4.26
N ASP A 90 -9.94 15.60 4.82
CA ASP A 90 -9.62 15.27 6.21
C ASP A 90 -8.13 14.94 6.45
N GLY A 91 -7.31 14.94 5.39
CA GLY A 91 -5.87 14.67 5.42
C GLY A 91 -5.49 13.20 5.22
N ASN A 92 -6.46 12.29 5.09
CA ASN A 92 -6.16 10.86 4.94
C ASN A 92 -5.72 10.52 3.49
N PRO A 93 -4.66 9.72 3.29
CA PRO A 93 -4.27 9.23 1.96
C PRO A 93 -5.41 8.47 1.29
N MET A 94 -5.76 8.88 0.06
CA MET A 94 -6.87 8.32 -0.72
C MET A 94 -6.48 7.91 -2.14
N ALA A 95 -5.35 8.34 -2.66
CA ALA A 95 -4.82 7.79 -3.90
C ALA A 95 -3.30 7.89 -3.91
N GLU A 96 -2.65 6.97 -4.60
CA GLU A 96 -1.26 7.10 -5.01
C GLU A 96 -1.21 7.22 -6.53
N VAL A 97 -0.50 8.24 -7.03
CA VAL A 97 -0.18 8.38 -8.45
C VAL A 97 1.32 8.19 -8.60
N SER A 98 1.73 7.21 -9.40
CA SER A 98 3.14 7.01 -9.78
C SER A 98 3.27 7.03 -11.30
N LEU A 99 4.29 7.72 -11.81
CA LEU A 99 4.50 7.95 -13.24
C LEU A 99 5.93 7.64 -13.65
N PHE A 100 6.11 7.14 -14.87
CA PHE A 100 7.40 6.95 -15.53
C PHE A 100 7.31 7.38 -17.00
N ARG A 101 8.44 7.68 -17.63
CA ARG A 101 8.49 7.99 -19.06
C ARG A 101 8.51 6.71 -19.88
N ILE A 102 7.87 6.73 -21.05
CA ILE A 102 7.91 5.62 -22.00
C ILE A 102 8.66 6.09 -23.23
N ASP A 103 9.66 5.32 -23.64
CA ASP A 103 10.27 5.43 -24.97
C ASP A 103 9.82 4.23 -25.80
N GLN A 104 9.03 4.49 -26.84
CA GLN A 104 8.48 3.46 -27.71
C GLN A 104 8.31 3.98 -29.14
N THR A 105 8.42 3.08 -30.11
CA THR A 105 8.17 3.41 -31.52
C THR A 105 6.72 3.10 -31.91
N GLY A 106 5.99 4.09 -32.42
CA GLY A 106 4.64 3.90 -33.00
C GLY A 106 3.46 3.98 -32.02
N GLY A 107 3.72 4.10 -30.71
CA GLY A 107 2.70 4.36 -29.70
C GLY A 107 2.39 5.85 -29.52
N GLN A 108 1.20 6.17 -28.99
CA GLN A 108 0.81 7.56 -28.68
C GLN A 108 1.20 8.00 -27.26
N ALA A 109 1.42 7.04 -26.36
CA ALA A 109 1.78 7.34 -24.98
C ALA A 109 3.27 7.63 -24.87
N VAL A 110 3.61 8.75 -24.22
CA VAL A 110 5.00 9.16 -23.93
C VAL A 110 5.34 8.99 -22.44
N ALA A 111 4.34 8.68 -21.62
CA ALA A 111 4.49 8.34 -20.22
C ALA A 111 3.42 7.33 -19.81
N GLY A 112 3.78 6.49 -18.84
CA GLY A 112 2.88 5.56 -18.17
C GLY A 112 2.66 6.01 -16.74
N ALA A 113 1.46 5.79 -16.22
CA ALA A 113 1.18 5.99 -14.80
C ALA A 113 0.34 4.86 -14.22
N THR A 114 0.58 4.59 -12.95
CA THR A 114 -0.24 3.71 -12.12
C THR A 114 -0.91 4.58 -11.08
N VAL A 115 -2.25 4.55 -11.08
CA VAL A 115 -3.06 5.17 -10.03
C VAL A 115 -3.70 4.08 -9.19
N ILE A 116 -3.44 4.09 -7.89
CA ILE A 116 -4.04 3.17 -6.93
C ILE A 116 -5.03 3.96 -6.09
N VAL A 117 -6.28 3.50 -6.05
CA VAL A 117 -7.36 4.06 -5.22
C VAL A 117 -7.92 2.98 -4.29
N PRO A 118 -8.62 3.34 -3.20
CA PRO A 118 -9.19 2.39 -2.26
C PRO A 118 -10.05 1.30 -2.90
N LEU A 119 -10.15 0.19 -2.17
CA LEU A 119 -11.18 -0.81 -2.40
C LEU A 119 -12.58 -0.19 -2.29
N GLU A 120 -13.58 -0.94 -2.75
CA GLU A 120 -14.97 -0.45 -2.86
C GLU A 120 -15.12 0.76 -3.80
N THR A 121 -14.23 0.92 -4.77
CA THR A 121 -14.39 1.86 -5.88
C THR A 121 -15.39 1.33 -6.92
N LEU A 122 -16.22 2.20 -7.51
CA LEU A 122 -17.18 1.85 -8.56
C LEU A 122 -16.49 1.76 -9.93
N LEU A 123 -16.05 0.56 -10.29
CA LEU A 123 -15.26 0.33 -11.52
C LEU A 123 -15.92 0.87 -12.81
N PRO A 124 -17.23 0.65 -13.07
CA PRO A 124 -17.86 1.12 -14.31
C PRO A 124 -17.91 2.64 -14.47
N ALA A 125 -17.80 3.41 -13.38
CA ALA A 125 -17.76 4.87 -13.44
C ALA A 125 -16.43 5.39 -14.01
N ALA A 126 -15.38 4.55 -13.89
CA ALA A 126 -13.99 4.83 -14.23
C ALA A 126 -13.40 6.02 -13.45
N LEU A 127 -12.06 6.10 -13.44
CA LEU A 127 -11.33 7.25 -12.91
C LEU A 127 -11.39 8.38 -13.95
N THR A 128 -11.50 9.63 -13.52
CA THR A 128 -11.31 10.78 -14.43
C THR A 128 -10.20 11.69 -13.94
N ILE A 129 -9.46 12.30 -14.89
CA ILE A 129 -8.44 13.31 -14.60
C ILE A 129 -8.73 14.56 -15.43
N SER A 130 -8.75 15.72 -14.77
CA SER A 130 -8.81 17.06 -15.36
C SER A 130 -7.59 17.87 -14.95
N VAL A 131 -7.18 18.85 -15.75
CA VAL A 131 -6.10 19.80 -15.43
C VAL A 131 -6.69 21.20 -15.47
N ASP A 132 -6.60 21.94 -14.38
CA ASP A 132 -7.10 23.32 -14.25
C ASP A 132 -8.54 23.53 -14.79
N GLY A 133 -9.42 22.52 -14.62
CA GLY A 133 -10.81 22.57 -15.08
C GLY A 133 -11.03 22.30 -16.57
N ALA A 134 -10.00 21.92 -17.31
CA ALA A 134 -10.14 21.44 -18.69
C ALA A 134 -11.00 20.15 -18.76
N PRO A 135 -11.61 19.81 -19.92
CA PRO A 135 -12.42 18.61 -20.05
C PRO A 135 -11.70 17.34 -19.56
N SER A 136 -12.34 16.59 -18.67
CA SER A 136 -11.74 15.40 -18.06
C SER A 136 -11.57 14.26 -19.06
N LYS A 137 -10.46 13.53 -18.93
CA LYS A 137 -10.24 12.24 -19.60
C LYS A 137 -10.62 11.10 -18.67
N ARG A 138 -11.20 10.03 -19.21
CA ARG A 138 -11.64 8.85 -18.47
C ARG A 138 -10.65 7.70 -18.63
N TYR A 139 -10.35 7.01 -17.54
CA TYR A 139 -9.42 5.88 -17.46
C TYR A 139 -10.06 4.74 -16.69
N ASN A 140 -10.13 3.57 -17.33
CA ASN A 140 -10.70 2.38 -16.70
C ASN A 140 -9.74 1.81 -15.66
N TYR A 141 -10.30 1.19 -14.63
CA TYR A 141 -9.53 0.36 -13.71
C TYR A 141 -9.21 -0.96 -14.40
N SER A 142 -7.95 -1.39 -14.32
CA SER A 142 -7.45 -2.62 -14.93
C SER A 142 -7.73 -3.84 -14.06
N PHE A 143 -7.50 -3.71 -12.75
CA PHE A 143 -7.70 -4.76 -11.76
C PHE A 143 -7.76 -4.16 -10.35
N CYS A 144 -8.14 -4.96 -9.36
CA CYS A 144 -7.96 -4.61 -7.95
C CYS A 144 -7.15 -5.71 -7.25
N ASN A 145 -6.38 -5.33 -6.24
CA ASN A 145 -5.64 -6.22 -5.37
C ASN A 145 -5.81 -5.73 -3.91
N PRO A 146 -5.19 -6.37 -2.90
CA PRO A 146 -5.35 -5.95 -1.51
C PRO A 146 -4.91 -4.50 -1.20
N LEU A 147 -4.07 -3.88 -2.05
CA LEU A 147 -3.66 -2.48 -1.88
C LEU A 147 -4.72 -1.50 -2.40
N GLY A 148 -5.53 -1.91 -3.39
CA GLY A 148 -6.54 -1.06 -3.97
C GLY A 148 -6.92 -1.45 -5.40
N CYS A 149 -7.75 -0.61 -6.01
CA CYS A 149 -8.09 -0.70 -7.42
C CYS A 149 -7.12 0.14 -8.24
N VAL A 150 -6.62 -0.45 -9.33
CA VAL A 150 -5.48 0.08 -10.10
C VAL A 150 -5.96 0.53 -11.47
N ALA A 151 -5.64 1.76 -11.85
CA ALA A 151 -5.75 2.24 -13.23
C ALA A 151 -4.34 2.35 -13.82
N GLN A 152 -4.14 1.72 -14.99
CA GLN A 152 -2.92 1.86 -15.79
C GLN A 152 -3.19 2.86 -16.91
N ILE A 153 -2.49 3.98 -16.88
CA ILE A 153 -2.76 5.14 -17.71
C ILE A 153 -1.60 5.36 -18.68
N GLY A 154 -1.92 5.56 -19.96
CA GLY A 154 -0.98 6.11 -20.94
C GLY A 154 -1.26 7.58 -21.16
N PHE A 155 -0.28 8.44 -20.93
CA PHE A 155 -0.38 9.88 -21.19
C PHE A 155 0.25 10.22 -22.54
N THR A 156 -0.48 11.00 -23.34
CA THR A 156 0.03 11.54 -24.61
C THR A 156 0.95 12.72 -24.38
N GLN A 157 1.67 13.17 -25.41
CA GLN A 157 2.47 14.39 -25.31
C GLN A 157 1.63 15.60 -24.89
N GLY A 158 0.39 15.72 -25.39
CA GLY A 158 -0.51 16.80 -25.02
C GLY A 158 -0.91 16.77 -23.53
N ASP A 159 -1.01 15.58 -22.93
CA ASP A 159 -1.29 15.43 -21.49
C ASP A 159 -0.11 15.90 -20.65
N ILE A 160 1.10 15.47 -21.02
CA ILE A 160 2.33 15.88 -20.33
C ILE A 160 2.55 17.38 -20.46
N ASP A 161 2.29 17.97 -21.64
CA ASP A 161 2.39 19.41 -21.84
C ASP A 161 1.35 20.17 -20.99
N ALA A 162 0.15 19.62 -20.81
CA ALA A 162 -0.85 20.18 -19.91
C ALA A 162 -0.39 20.12 -18.45
N PHE A 163 0.13 18.97 -17.98
CA PHE A 163 0.67 18.84 -16.63
C PHE A 163 1.84 19.79 -16.36
N LYS A 164 2.73 19.98 -17.34
CA LYS A 164 3.89 20.88 -17.22
C LYS A 164 3.52 22.36 -17.12
N LYS A 165 2.41 22.76 -17.75
CA LYS A 165 1.91 24.15 -17.77
C LYS A 165 0.90 24.44 -16.67
N GLY A 166 0.19 23.41 -16.21
CA GLY A 166 -0.91 23.53 -15.29
C GLY A 166 -0.47 23.70 -13.84
N THR A 167 -1.45 23.96 -12.98
CA THR A 167 -1.20 24.19 -11.55
C THR A 167 -1.72 23.06 -10.67
N GLU A 168 -2.89 22.52 -11.02
CA GLU A 168 -3.54 21.45 -10.29
C GLU A 168 -4.25 20.52 -11.27
N ALA A 169 -4.16 19.22 -11.00
CA ALA A 169 -5.00 18.23 -11.63
C ALA A 169 -6.03 17.71 -10.61
N THR A 170 -7.21 17.38 -11.09
CA THR A 170 -8.29 16.81 -10.27
C THR A 170 -8.53 15.37 -10.70
N LEU A 171 -8.32 14.44 -9.76
CA LEU A 171 -8.70 13.05 -9.90
C LEU A 171 -10.10 12.87 -9.33
N SER A 172 -11.02 12.30 -10.09
CA SER A 172 -12.38 12.04 -9.61
C SER A 172 -12.73 10.56 -9.69
N LEU A 173 -13.33 10.03 -8.63
CA LEU A 173 -13.80 8.65 -8.52
C LEU A 173 -15.13 8.57 -7.76
N ARG A 174 -15.78 7.41 -7.83
CA ARG A 174 -17.06 7.15 -7.15
C ARG A 174 -16.94 5.89 -6.30
N PRO A 175 -17.32 5.91 -5.02
CA PRO A 175 -17.43 4.70 -4.23
C PRO A 175 -18.57 3.80 -4.75
N ALA A 176 -18.36 2.49 -4.79
CA ALA A 176 -19.39 1.51 -5.12
C ALA A 176 -20.58 1.52 -4.13
N PRO A 177 -20.37 1.69 -2.80
CA PRO A 177 -21.48 1.81 -1.85
C PRO A 177 -22.29 3.11 -2.01
N ALA A 178 -21.72 4.13 -2.65
CA ALA A 178 -22.31 5.45 -2.83
C ALA A 178 -22.12 5.97 -4.27
N PRO A 179 -22.77 5.34 -5.27
CA PRO A 179 -22.51 5.60 -6.68
C PRO A 179 -22.82 7.04 -7.11
N ASP A 180 -23.73 7.73 -6.40
CA ASP A 180 -24.08 9.12 -6.69
C ASP A 180 -23.07 10.12 -6.11
N GLN A 181 -22.20 9.70 -5.20
CA GLN A 181 -21.17 10.54 -4.60
C GLN A 181 -19.92 10.61 -5.49
N LEU A 182 -19.56 11.82 -5.93
CA LEU A 182 -18.30 12.08 -6.59
C LEU A 182 -17.26 12.53 -5.56
N ILE A 183 -16.15 11.82 -5.48
CA ILE A 183 -14.98 12.22 -4.69
C ILE A 183 -13.99 12.86 -5.65
N GLU A 184 -13.48 14.04 -5.28
CA GLU A 184 -12.48 14.77 -6.03
C GLU A 184 -11.22 14.94 -5.17
N LEU A 185 -10.10 14.46 -5.69
CA LEU A 185 -8.79 14.50 -5.07
C LEU A 185 -7.90 15.45 -5.87
N LYS A 186 -7.24 16.37 -5.15
CA LYS A 186 -6.34 17.35 -5.76
C LYS A 186 -4.95 16.73 -5.90
N MET A 187 -4.39 16.82 -7.10
CA MET A 187 -3.02 16.46 -7.43
C MET A 187 -2.27 17.73 -7.80
N SER A 188 -1.30 18.12 -6.99
CA SER A 188 -0.48 19.29 -7.26
C SER A 188 0.39 19.07 -8.49
N LEU A 189 0.50 20.06 -9.37
CA LEU A 189 1.45 20.03 -10.50
C LEU A 189 2.72 20.84 -10.20
N LYS A 190 2.83 21.38 -8.98
CA LYS A 190 4.03 22.10 -8.53
C LYS A 190 5.22 21.16 -8.45
N GLY A 191 6.22 21.42 -9.30
CA GLY A 191 7.43 20.61 -9.39
C GLY A 191 7.35 19.44 -10.38
N PHE A 192 6.17 19.20 -10.99
CA PHE A 192 5.97 18.12 -11.96
C PHE A 192 7.00 18.17 -13.09
N THR A 193 7.22 19.34 -13.71
CA THR A 193 8.17 19.49 -14.82
C THR A 193 9.59 19.09 -14.43
N ALA A 194 10.04 19.48 -13.23
CA ALA A 194 11.38 19.15 -12.75
C ALA A 194 11.51 17.64 -12.53
N GLY A 195 10.56 17.04 -11.81
CA GLY A 195 10.54 15.60 -11.56
C GLY A 195 10.39 14.75 -12.82
N TYR A 196 9.52 15.15 -13.74
CA TYR A 196 9.30 14.43 -15.01
C TYR A 196 10.56 14.40 -15.89
N ASN A 197 11.43 15.42 -15.80
CA ASN A 197 12.64 15.45 -16.61
C ASN A 197 13.71 14.46 -16.10
N VAL A 198 13.66 14.08 -14.83
CA VAL A 198 14.64 13.19 -14.18
C VAL A 198 14.09 11.79 -13.91
N VAL A 199 12.77 11.57 -13.96
CA VAL A 199 12.18 10.24 -13.78
C VAL A 199 12.62 9.27 -14.87
N ASP A 200 12.73 8.00 -14.54
CA ASP A 200 13.25 7.01 -15.46
C ASP A 200 12.41 6.84 -16.72
N VAL A 201 13.09 6.35 -17.76
CA VAL A 201 12.53 6.04 -19.06
C VAL A 201 12.51 4.52 -19.20
N VAL A 202 11.32 3.96 -19.39
CA VAL A 202 11.14 2.56 -19.73
C VAL A 202 11.11 2.45 -21.25
N SER A 203 12.11 1.79 -21.81
CA SER A 203 12.13 1.41 -23.22
C SER A 203 11.19 0.21 -23.45
N GLN A 204 10.28 0.33 -24.42
CA GLN A 204 9.43 -0.77 -24.89
C GLN A 204 9.76 -1.20 -26.31
#